data_AF-A0AAD8TAP8-F1
#
_entry.id   AF-A0AAD8TAP8-F1
#
_cell.length_a   1.000
_cell.length_b   1.000
_cell.length_c   1.000
_cell.angle_alpha   90.00
_cell.angle_beta   90.00
_cell.angle_gamma   90.00
#
_symmetry.space_group_name_H-M   'P 1'
#
loop_
_entity.id
_entity.type
_entity.pdbx_description
1 polymer ?
#
loop_
_entity_poly.entity_id
_entity_poly.type
_entity_poly.pdbx_seq_one_letter_code
_entity_poly.pdbx_strand_id
1 'polypeptide(L)'
;MAPINSSNMELHSQRLLEPDLPVQVRLQLVMEVRDSLEMTHTPDYLNFLRCYFRAFSAILSTFTAPQGTENAEHKLRNVVIEILNRLPHSEVLRPFVQDLLKLSLRVLTQDNEDNALLAIRIVFDLLRNFRPTVEAEVQPFLDFVVAIYRNFKFTVKHFFDNPNATVNVVAPVPNQHLDSIGDAPGMMAVPGGGQLNPSAQSFKIVTESPLVVMFLFQLYAKLVQTNIPFLLPLMVEAIAESGPEKVPPHLKTPFVELKGAQVKTLSFLTYLLKSNADYIKPYENSICSSIVKLLVTCPADSVSIRKELLVGLKQVLNTEYRRGLYPLIDTLLDERVLVGTGRVCIETLRPLAYTLLAELVHYVRGDLSLPLLSRIIYLFSRNMHDSSLTLVIHTTSARLMLNLVEPIYEKGVDQQSMDEARVLLGRILDAFVGKFRTLKHTIPQLLEEVEEGKERPNLRMKLEVPLQTVLNLQPPLEYTKEINDYKSLIRTLVMGMKTIIWSITHAHWPRPQQQSQQSSNIAAQPFRGLREDEVLNSF
;
A
#
# COMPACT_ATOMS: atom_id res chain seq x y z
N MET A 1 -39.75 24.00 11.18
CA MET A 1 -39.40 25.24 11.92
C MET A 1 -38.87 26.26 10.91
N ALA A 2 -38.78 27.55 11.27
CA ALA A 2 -38.09 28.53 10.41
C ALA A 2 -36.61 28.12 10.23
N PRO A 3 -35.97 28.38 9.07
CA PRO A 3 -34.57 28.06 8.85
C PRO A 3 -33.68 28.73 9.91
N ILE A 4 -32.59 28.06 10.31
CA ILE A 4 -31.64 28.58 11.30
C ILE A 4 -30.99 29.84 10.71
N ASN A 5 -30.99 30.92 11.49
CA ASN A 5 -30.37 32.19 11.15
C ASN A 5 -29.76 32.82 12.42
N SER A 6 -29.05 33.92 12.27
CA SER A 6 -28.31 34.55 13.38
C SER A 6 -29.20 34.96 14.56
N SER A 7 -30.50 35.20 14.35
CA SER A 7 -31.41 35.66 15.41
C SER A 7 -32.10 34.53 16.18
N ASN A 8 -32.22 33.33 15.61
CA ASN A 8 -32.88 32.19 16.28
C ASN A 8 -31.90 31.12 16.82
N MET A 9 -30.60 31.28 16.54
CA MET A 9 -29.55 30.31 16.87
C MET A 9 -29.44 30.00 18.36
N GLU A 10 -29.53 31.03 19.21
CA GLU A 10 -29.42 30.88 20.66
C GLU A 10 -30.62 30.13 21.24
N LEU A 11 -31.84 30.43 20.76
CA LEU A 11 -33.04 29.70 21.18
C LEU A 11 -32.98 28.24 20.72
N HIS A 12 -32.49 27.99 19.50
CA HIS A 12 -32.33 26.63 18.97
C HIS A 12 -31.32 25.82 19.79
N SER A 13 -30.16 26.41 20.12
CA SER A 13 -29.14 25.75 20.93
C SER A 13 -29.60 25.49 22.36
N GLN A 14 -30.42 26.37 22.95
CA GLN A 14 -31.02 26.15 24.27
C GLN A 14 -31.96 24.93 24.27
N ARG A 15 -32.77 24.74 23.22
CA ARG A 15 -33.63 23.55 23.10
C ARG A 15 -32.83 22.26 23.04
N LEU A 16 -31.65 22.26 22.39
CA LEU A 16 -30.76 21.10 22.37
C LEU A 16 -30.23 20.71 23.77
N LEU A 17 -30.16 21.67 24.69
CA LEU A 17 -29.69 21.48 26.07
C LEU A 17 -30.79 21.04 27.04
N GLU A 18 -32.04 20.94 26.61
CA GLU A 18 -33.13 20.42 27.43
C GLU A 18 -32.88 18.94 27.81
N PRO A 19 -32.86 18.60 29.11
CA PRO A 19 -32.46 17.26 29.57
C PRO A 19 -33.45 16.18 29.12
N ASP A 20 -34.75 16.47 29.21
CA ASP A 20 -35.84 15.51 28.94
C ASP A 20 -36.21 15.42 27.45
N LEU A 21 -35.44 16.06 26.56
CA LEU A 21 -35.73 16.05 25.13
C LEU A 21 -35.52 14.64 24.54
N PRO A 22 -36.52 14.05 23.84
CA PRO A 22 -36.37 12.75 23.22
C PRO A 22 -35.24 12.72 22.18
N VAL A 23 -34.50 11.61 22.12
CA VAL A 23 -33.33 11.43 21.23
C VAL A 23 -33.67 11.72 19.76
N GLN A 24 -34.84 11.28 19.29
CA GLN A 24 -35.29 11.50 17.92
C GLN A 24 -35.52 12.99 17.62
N VAL A 25 -36.07 13.74 18.58
CA VAL A 25 -36.28 15.18 18.43
C VAL A 25 -34.93 15.90 18.46
N ARG A 26 -34.03 15.51 19.36
CA ARG A 26 -32.67 16.04 19.42
C ARG A 26 -31.90 15.77 18.12
N LEU A 27 -32.05 14.59 17.54
CA LEU A 27 -31.50 14.22 16.23
C LEU A 27 -32.04 15.12 15.11
N GLN A 28 -33.35 15.36 15.06
CA GLN A 28 -33.93 16.27 14.06
C GLN A 28 -33.34 17.68 14.17
N LEU A 29 -33.26 18.24 15.39
CA LEU A 29 -32.67 19.56 15.62
C LEU A 29 -31.20 19.61 15.18
N VAL A 30 -30.40 18.59 15.50
CA VAL A 30 -28.99 18.52 15.06
C VAL A 30 -28.88 18.40 13.54
N MET A 31 -29.79 17.66 12.88
CA MET A 31 -29.82 17.58 11.42
C MET A 31 -30.12 18.94 10.78
N GLU A 32 -31.02 19.76 11.35
CA GLU A 32 -31.25 21.14 10.89
C GLU A 32 -29.96 21.98 10.98
N VAL A 33 -29.16 21.78 12.04
CA VAL A 33 -27.85 22.48 12.18
C VAL A 33 -26.86 22.01 11.11
N ARG A 34 -26.80 20.70 10.85
CA ARG A 34 -25.95 20.14 9.77
C ARG A 34 -26.34 20.70 8.40
N ASP A 35 -27.64 20.79 8.13
CA ASP A 35 -28.13 21.28 6.84
C ASP A 35 -27.91 22.80 6.68
N SER A 36 -27.71 23.52 7.80
CA SER A 36 -27.41 24.96 7.82
C SER A 36 -25.91 25.27 8.04
N LEU A 37 -25.02 24.29 7.83
CA LEU A 37 -23.60 24.40 8.20
C LEU A 37 -22.82 25.46 7.42
N GLU A 38 -23.34 25.93 6.28
CA GLU A 38 -22.75 27.00 5.48
C GLU A 38 -22.53 28.30 6.29
N MET A 39 -23.31 28.53 7.35
CA MET A 39 -23.13 29.65 8.28
C MET A 39 -21.76 29.67 8.96
N THR A 40 -21.05 28.54 9.05
CA THR A 40 -19.70 28.49 9.61
C THR A 40 -18.65 29.18 8.72
N HIS A 41 -18.99 29.46 7.46
CA HIS A 41 -18.15 30.20 6.51
C HIS A 41 -18.51 31.69 6.42
N THR A 42 -19.47 32.17 7.21
CA THR A 42 -19.89 33.58 7.25
C THR A 42 -19.33 34.30 8.49
N PRO A 43 -19.53 35.62 8.64
CA PRO A 43 -19.18 36.34 9.87
C PRO A 43 -19.85 35.81 11.14
N ASP A 44 -20.90 34.99 11.02
CA ASP A 44 -21.62 34.39 12.14
C ASP A 44 -20.88 33.22 12.80
N TYR A 45 -19.74 32.78 12.26
CA TYR A 45 -19.04 31.59 12.75
C TYR A 45 -18.73 31.63 14.26
N LEU A 46 -18.30 32.78 14.79
CA LEU A 46 -18.05 32.92 16.22
C LEU A 46 -19.33 32.73 17.05
N ASN A 47 -20.46 33.27 16.56
CA ASN A 47 -21.74 33.11 17.23
C ASN A 47 -22.23 31.66 17.19
N PHE A 48 -22.04 30.99 16.05
CA PHE A 48 -22.29 29.55 15.88
C PHE A 48 -21.54 28.73 16.91
N LEU A 49 -20.22 28.97 17.05
CA LEU A 49 -19.41 28.24 18.02
C LEU A 49 -19.88 28.50 19.46
N ARG A 50 -20.17 29.76 19.82
CA ARG A 50 -20.68 30.10 21.15
C ARG A 50 -22.01 29.41 21.49
N CYS A 51 -22.91 29.35 20.52
CA CYS A 51 -24.23 28.74 20.71
C CYS A 51 -24.16 27.21 20.76
N TYR A 52 -23.55 26.59 19.75
CA TYR A 52 -23.67 25.14 19.54
C TYR A 52 -22.55 24.31 20.12
N PHE A 53 -21.33 24.84 20.30
CA PHE A 53 -20.22 24.02 20.78
C PHE A 53 -20.51 23.41 22.16
N ARG A 54 -21.10 24.21 23.07
CA ARG A 54 -21.56 23.72 24.38
C ARG A 54 -22.64 22.65 24.26
N ALA A 55 -23.61 22.84 23.37
CA ALA A 55 -24.68 21.87 23.13
C ALA A 55 -24.10 20.55 22.60
N PHE A 56 -23.24 20.60 21.58
CA PHE A 56 -22.57 19.43 21.02
C PHE A 56 -21.72 18.68 22.05
N SER A 57 -20.95 19.41 22.87
CA SER A 57 -20.17 18.82 23.96
C SER A 57 -21.05 18.10 24.99
N ALA A 58 -22.17 18.73 25.39
CA ALA A 58 -23.14 18.12 26.30
C ALA A 58 -23.82 16.89 25.69
N ILE A 59 -24.13 16.91 24.40
CA ILE A 59 -24.69 15.75 23.68
C ILE A 59 -23.72 14.58 23.74
N LEU A 60 -22.45 14.80 23.39
CA LEU A 60 -21.45 13.74 23.33
C LEU A 60 -20.97 13.26 24.71
N SER A 61 -21.09 14.07 25.75
CA SER A 61 -20.54 13.78 27.09
C SER A 61 -21.58 13.41 28.14
N THR A 62 -22.80 13.95 28.05
CA THR A 62 -23.80 13.92 29.13
C THR A 62 -25.12 13.31 28.67
N PHE A 63 -25.65 13.73 27.52
CA PHE A 63 -26.98 13.29 27.06
C PHE A 63 -26.98 11.98 26.30
N THR A 64 -25.81 11.51 25.85
CA THR A 64 -25.67 10.23 25.14
C THR A 64 -24.45 9.48 25.61
N ALA A 65 -24.49 8.16 25.47
CA ALA A 65 -23.38 7.25 25.71
C ALA A 65 -22.90 6.62 24.38
N PRO A 66 -21.65 6.16 24.30
CA PRO A 66 -21.18 5.31 23.22
C PRO A 66 -22.12 4.13 22.95
N GLN A 67 -22.47 3.92 21.69
CA GLN A 67 -23.42 2.89 21.28
C GLN A 67 -22.70 1.75 20.58
N GLY A 68 -23.07 0.51 20.94
CA GLY A 68 -22.58 -0.72 20.27
C GLY A 68 -23.44 -1.16 19.10
N THR A 69 -24.50 -0.41 18.77
CA THR A 69 -25.43 -0.71 17.69
C THR A 69 -25.86 0.54 16.94
N GLU A 70 -26.18 0.41 15.65
CA GLU A 70 -26.75 1.48 14.82
C GLU A 70 -28.18 1.84 15.25
N ASN A 71 -28.31 2.74 16.22
CA ASN A 71 -29.59 3.25 16.69
C ASN A 71 -29.68 4.79 16.56
N ALA A 72 -30.82 5.36 16.94
CA ALA A 72 -31.03 6.82 16.83
C ALA A 72 -30.01 7.63 17.65
N GLU A 73 -29.54 7.09 18.77
CA GLU A 73 -28.54 7.73 19.63
C GLU A 73 -27.15 7.70 18.98
N HIS A 74 -26.76 6.57 18.37
CA HIS A 74 -25.56 6.46 17.53
C HIS A 74 -25.58 7.49 16.41
N LYS A 75 -26.70 7.55 15.67
CA LYS A 75 -26.89 8.50 14.57
C LYS A 75 -26.80 9.96 15.05
N LEU A 76 -27.38 10.28 16.21
CA LEU A 76 -27.27 11.61 16.82
C LEU A 76 -25.80 11.95 17.11
N ARG A 77 -25.06 11.06 17.77
CA ARG A 77 -23.63 11.26 18.05
C ARG A 77 -22.84 11.44 16.76
N ASN A 78 -23.10 10.59 15.76
CA ASN A 78 -22.41 10.62 14.48
C ASN A 78 -22.59 11.95 13.75
N VAL A 79 -23.82 12.46 13.65
CA VAL A 79 -24.09 13.75 13.00
C VAL A 79 -23.42 14.90 13.75
N VAL A 80 -23.41 14.89 15.09
CA VAL A 80 -22.69 15.92 15.86
C VAL A 80 -21.19 15.90 15.53
N ILE A 81 -20.57 14.72 15.50
CA ILE A 81 -19.13 14.61 15.18
C ILE A 81 -18.86 14.98 13.72
N GLU A 82 -19.78 14.67 12.79
CA GLU A 82 -19.70 15.10 11.40
C GLU A 82 -19.70 16.62 11.26
N ILE A 83 -20.58 17.32 12.00
CA ILE A 83 -20.59 18.79 12.06
C ILE A 83 -19.24 19.30 12.57
N LEU A 84 -18.73 18.74 13.68
CA LEU A 84 -17.45 19.13 14.27
C LEU A 84 -16.27 18.91 13.30
N ASN A 85 -16.30 17.82 12.51
CA ASN A 85 -15.29 17.50 11.51
C ASN A 85 -15.28 18.44 10.30
N ARG A 86 -16.35 19.21 10.08
CA ARG A 86 -16.50 20.13 8.96
C ARG A 86 -16.27 21.60 9.35
N LEU A 87 -15.92 21.89 10.61
CA LEU A 87 -15.69 23.24 11.09
C LEU A 87 -14.45 23.89 10.42
N PRO A 88 -14.52 25.15 9.96
CA PRO A 88 -13.37 25.84 9.40
C PRO A 88 -12.24 26.07 10.43
N HIS A 89 -11.01 25.72 10.05
CA HIS A 89 -9.80 25.92 10.86
C HIS A 89 -9.27 27.37 10.78
N SER A 90 -10.12 28.35 11.09
CA SER A 90 -9.74 29.77 11.16
C SER A 90 -9.32 30.17 12.58
N GLU A 91 -8.74 31.36 12.73
CA GLU A 91 -8.39 31.93 14.04
C GLU A 91 -9.60 32.08 14.99
N VAL A 92 -10.82 32.13 14.43
CA VAL A 92 -12.07 32.17 15.21
C VAL A 92 -12.28 30.90 16.05
N LEU A 93 -11.78 29.76 15.58
CA LEU A 93 -11.89 28.47 16.29
C LEU A 93 -10.92 28.39 17.48
N ARG A 94 -9.83 29.17 17.48
CA ARG A 94 -8.71 29.07 18.45
C ARG A 94 -9.16 28.99 19.92
N PRO A 95 -10.14 29.78 20.41
CA PRO A 95 -10.60 29.68 21.80
C PRO A 95 -11.23 28.33 22.18
N PHE A 96 -11.75 27.58 21.21
CA PHE A 96 -12.44 26.31 21.42
C PHE A 96 -11.57 25.08 21.13
N VAL A 97 -10.37 25.29 20.55
CA VAL A 97 -9.51 24.19 20.07
C VAL A 97 -9.14 23.21 21.16
N GLN A 98 -8.80 23.68 22.37
CA GLN A 98 -8.38 22.78 23.44
C GLN A 98 -9.51 21.86 23.90
N ASP A 99 -10.71 22.40 24.05
CA ASP A 99 -11.90 21.63 24.44
C ASP A 99 -12.36 20.71 23.32
N LEU A 100 -12.29 21.17 22.07
CA LEU A 100 -12.63 20.35 20.91
C LEU A 100 -11.67 19.17 20.79
N LEU A 101 -10.37 19.39 20.96
CA LEU A 101 -9.36 18.34 20.89
C LEU A 101 -9.57 17.29 22.00
N LYS A 102 -9.82 17.72 23.24
CA LYS A 102 -10.12 16.81 24.37
C LYS A 102 -11.40 16.01 24.12
N LEU A 103 -12.45 16.67 23.62
CA LEU A 103 -13.71 16.01 23.27
C LEU A 103 -13.50 14.97 22.16
N SER A 104 -12.78 15.33 21.10
CA SER A 104 -12.46 14.41 20.01
C SER A 104 -11.57 13.26 20.45
N LEU A 105 -10.59 13.48 21.32
CA LEU A 105 -9.78 12.40 21.91
C LEU A 105 -10.63 11.44 22.76
N ARG A 106 -11.60 11.97 23.53
CA ARG A 106 -12.55 11.13 24.28
C ARG A 106 -13.39 10.28 23.33
N VAL A 107 -13.92 10.85 22.26
CA VAL A 107 -14.68 10.09 21.25
C VAL A 107 -13.80 9.04 20.58
N LEU A 108 -12.58 9.41 20.18
CA LEU A 108 -11.62 8.49 19.58
C LEU A 108 -11.30 7.29 20.47
N THR A 109 -11.20 7.49 21.79
CA THR A 109 -10.77 6.46 22.74
C THR A 109 -11.92 5.62 23.32
N GLN A 110 -13.13 6.16 23.41
CA GLN A 110 -14.25 5.53 24.14
C GLN A 110 -15.45 5.18 23.27
N ASP A 111 -15.54 5.69 22.04
CA ASP A 111 -16.69 5.48 21.16
C ASP A 111 -16.50 4.31 20.19
N ASN A 112 -17.49 4.09 19.33
CA ASN A 112 -17.45 3.11 18.26
C ASN A 112 -16.56 3.56 17.08
N GLU A 113 -16.21 2.62 16.22
CA GLU A 113 -15.29 2.84 15.12
C GLU A 113 -15.72 3.93 14.12
N ASP A 114 -17.01 4.06 13.79
CA ASP A 114 -17.47 5.06 12.82
C ASP A 114 -17.30 6.49 13.35
N ASN A 115 -17.66 6.69 14.62
CA ASN A 115 -17.48 7.96 15.31
C ASN A 115 -15.99 8.26 15.53
N ALA A 116 -15.19 7.25 15.85
CA ALA A 116 -13.76 7.39 16.03
C ALA A 116 -13.02 7.74 14.73
N LEU A 117 -13.49 7.27 13.56
CA LEU A 117 -12.92 7.63 12.26
C LEU A 117 -13.10 9.11 11.90
N LEU A 118 -14.21 9.72 12.32
CA LEU A 118 -14.37 11.17 12.21
C LEU A 118 -13.52 11.88 13.27
N ALA A 119 -13.49 11.37 14.50
CA ALA A 119 -12.75 11.97 15.60
C ALA A 119 -11.23 12.02 15.34
N ILE A 120 -10.63 10.96 14.78
CA ILE A 120 -9.19 10.96 14.46
C ILE A 120 -8.81 11.99 13.39
N ARG A 121 -9.72 12.31 12.45
CA ARG A 121 -9.52 13.37 11.46
C ARG A 121 -9.52 14.75 12.11
N ILE A 122 -10.49 15.00 13.00
CA ILE A 122 -10.52 16.23 13.82
C ILE A 122 -9.23 16.36 14.62
N VAL A 123 -8.82 15.30 15.33
CA VAL A 123 -7.58 15.27 16.12
C VAL A 123 -6.37 15.61 15.24
N PHE A 124 -6.24 14.97 14.08
CA PHE A 124 -5.14 15.22 13.14
C PHE A 124 -5.10 16.68 12.68
N ASP A 125 -6.24 17.22 12.24
CA ASP A 125 -6.30 18.58 11.73
C ASP A 125 -6.04 19.63 12.81
N LEU A 126 -6.53 19.43 14.03
CA LEU A 126 -6.24 20.33 15.14
C LEU A 126 -4.76 20.31 15.54
N LEU A 127 -4.18 19.11 15.66
CA LEU A 127 -2.76 18.91 15.96
C LEU A 127 -1.84 19.48 14.86
N ARG A 128 -2.33 19.54 13.62
CA ARG A 128 -1.64 20.15 12.48
C ARG A 128 -1.70 21.67 12.49
N ASN A 129 -2.88 22.26 12.67
CA ASN A 129 -3.11 23.68 12.37
C ASN A 129 -2.93 24.60 13.59
N PHE A 130 -3.08 24.12 14.83
CA PHE A 130 -3.11 24.99 16.03
C PHE A 130 -1.85 24.90 16.91
N ARG A 131 -0.71 24.86 16.22
CA ARG A 131 0.63 25.30 16.67
C ARG A 131 0.73 26.41 17.72
N PRO A 132 1.32 26.28 18.94
CA PRO A 132 1.70 25.13 19.76
C PRO A 132 0.68 24.76 20.85
N THR A 133 -0.48 25.43 20.88
CA THR A 133 -1.51 25.33 21.92
C THR A 133 -1.94 23.90 22.27
N VAL A 134 -1.81 22.99 21.31
CA VAL A 134 -2.28 21.60 21.37
C VAL A 134 -1.19 20.58 21.72
N GLU A 135 0.06 21.01 21.97
CA GLU A 135 1.20 20.10 22.21
C GLU A 135 1.00 19.17 23.41
N ALA A 136 0.34 19.63 24.48
CA ALA A 136 0.06 18.83 25.67
C ALA A 136 -0.84 17.61 25.38
N GLU A 137 -1.66 17.67 24.32
CA GLU A 137 -2.60 16.61 23.95
C GLU A 137 -1.99 15.60 22.94
N VAL A 138 -0.73 15.81 22.52
CA VAL A 138 -0.03 14.89 21.62
C VAL A 138 0.28 13.56 22.30
N GLN A 139 0.75 13.59 23.56
CA GLN A 139 1.09 12.36 24.29
C GLN A 139 -0.15 11.48 24.57
N PRO A 140 -1.30 12.03 25.02
CA PRO A 140 -2.54 11.26 25.13
C PRO A 140 -2.94 10.51 23.85
N PHE A 141 -2.76 11.14 22.68
CA PHE A 141 -2.99 10.46 21.40
C PHE A 141 -2.01 9.30 21.19
N LEU A 142 -0.71 9.51 21.44
CA LEU A 142 0.30 8.46 21.32
C LEU A 142 0.06 7.29 22.29
N ASP A 143 -0.39 7.58 23.51
CA ASP A 143 -0.76 6.56 24.50
C ASP A 143 -1.94 5.70 24.03
N PHE A 144 -2.94 6.32 23.40
CA PHE A 144 -4.03 5.60 22.74
C PHE A 144 -3.50 4.70 21.60
N VAL A 145 -2.59 5.21 20.76
CA VAL A 145 -2.00 4.40 19.69
C VAL A 145 -1.22 3.19 20.28
N VAL A 146 -0.47 3.38 21.37
CA VAL A 146 0.17 2.27 22.07
C VAL A 146 -0.86 1.26 22.57
N ALA A 147 -1.99 1.73 23.12
CA ALA A 147 -3.06 0.85 23.60
C ALA A 147 -3.69 -0.01 22.49
N ILE A 148 -4.00 0.57 21.33
CA ILE A 148 -4.58 -0.20 20.21
C ILE A 148 -3.60 -1.25 19.65
N TYR A 149 -2.30 -0.95 19.60
CA TYR A 149 -1.30 -1.93 19.17
C TYR A 149 -1.07 -3.04 20.21
N ARG A 150 -1.10 -2.72 21.51
CA ARG A 150 -1.10 -3.75 22.58
C ARG A 150 -2.30 -4.68 22.47
N ASN A 151 -3.46 -4.14 22.09
CA ASN A 151 -4.69 -4.90 21.94
C ASN A 151 -4.81 -5.60 20.57
N PHE A 152 -3.93 -5.31 19.61
CA PHE A 152 -4.07 -5.73 18.22
C PHE A 152 -4.26 -7.24 18.05
N LYS A 153 -3.46 -8.04 18.77
CA LYS A 153 -3.57 -9.50 18.75
C LYS A 153 -4.92 -9.99 19.24
N PHE A 154 -5.47 -9.38 20.29
CA PHE A 154 -6.80 -9.73 20.80
C PHE A 154 -7.90 -9.32 19.81
N THR A 155 -7.74 -8.19 19.13
CA THR A 155 -8.64 -7.76 18.04
C THR A 155 -8.66 -8.80 16.91
N VAL A 156 -7.49 -9.29 16.47
CA VAL A 156 -7.41 -10.37 15.47
C VAL A 156 -8.18 -11.60 15.93
N LYS A 157 -7.94 -12.08 17.15
CA LYS A 157 -8.66 -13.23 17.70
C LYS A 157 -10.17 -12.99 17.79
N HIS A 158 -10.60 -11.80 18.18
CA HIS A 158 -12.01 -11.45 18.28
C HIS A 158 -12.73 -11.57 16.93
N PHE A 159 -12.11 -11.16 15.83
CA PHE A 159 -12.72 -11.24 14.50
C PHE A 159 -12.65 -12.63 13.86
N PHE A 160 -11.59 -13.40 14.11
CA PHE A 160 -11.32 -14.63 13.36
C PHE A 160 -11.47 -15.93 14.18
N ASP A 161 -11.39 -15.89 15.51
CA ASP A 161 -11.51 -17.07 16.37
C ASP A 161 -12.89 -17.20 17.03
N ASN A 162 -13.71 -16.14 17.04
CA ASN A 162 -15.07 -16.18 17.59
C ASN A 162 -16.11 -16.52 16.50
N PRO A 163 -16.70 -17.74 16.50
CA PRO A 163 -17.70 -18.13 15.52
C PRO A 163 -19.01 -17.34 15.61
N ASN A 164 -19.24 -16.57 16.69
CA ASN A 164 -20.45 -15.75 16.88
C ASN A 164 -20.26 -14.27 16.54
N ALA A 165 -19.03 -13.79 16.28
CA ALA A 165 -18.77 -12.36 16.04
C ALA A 165 -19.28 -11.88 14.67
N THR A 166 -19.55 -12.80 13.73
CA THR A 166 -19.80 -12.46 12.31
C THR A 166 -20.93 -13.25 11.63
N VAL A 167 -21.69 -14.07 12.38
CA VAL A 167 -22.84 -14.86 11.85
C VAL A 167 -23.96 -13.99 11.29
N ASN A 168 -23.97 -12.68 11.54
CA ASN A 168 -25.04 -11.78 11.07
C ASN A 168 -24.68 -10.92 9.85
N VAL A 169 -23.55 -11.19 9.17
CA VAL A 169 -23.22 -10.49 7.91
C VAL A 169 -23.73 -11.31 6.73
N VAL A 170 -25.00 -11.04 6.37
CA VAL A 170 -25.68 -11.40 5.12
C VAL A 170 -26.03 -12.89 4.95
N ALA A 171 -27.20 -13.29 5.42
CA ALA A 171 -27.97 -14.34 4.75
C ALA A 171 -28.76 -13.69 3.59
N PRO A 172 -28.66 -14.16 2.34
CA PRO A 172 -29.55 -13.72 1.28
C PRO A 172 -30.93 -14.34 1.53
N VAL A 173 -31.93 -13.48 1.74
CA VAL A 173 -33.33 -13.89 1.97
C VAL A 173 -33.88 -14.53 0.69
N PRO A 174 -34.34 -15.79 0.69
CA PRO A 174 -35.28 -16.26 -0.32
C PRO A 174 -36.70 -15.93 0.16
N ASN A 175 -37.48 -15.29 -0.72
CA ASN A 175 -38.93 -15.13 -0.56
C ASN A 175 -39.60 -16.45 -0.16
N GLN A 176 -40.41 -16.46 0.90
CA GLN A 176 -41.66 -17.24 0.99
C GLN A 176 -42.48 -16.92 2.26
N HIS A 177 -43.65 -16.31 2.02
CA HIS A 177 -45.00 -16.55 2.58
C HIS A 177 -45.31 -16.65 4.09
N LEU A 178 -46.50 -16.10 4.40
CA LEU A 178 -47.24 -16.00 5.68
C LEU A 178 -47.37 -17.32 6.48
N ASP A 179 -47.33 -17.25 7.81
CA ASP A 179 -48.51 -17.40 8.71
C ASP A 179 -48.19 -17.20 10.20
N SER A 180 -49.24 -16.87 10.98
CA SER A 180 -49.22 -16.33 12.35
C SER A 180 -49.40 -17.37 13.49
N ILE A 181 -49.09 -16.89 14.73
CA ILE A 181 -49.61 -17.24 16.09
C ILE A 181 -48.68 -18.06 17.01
N GLY A 182 -48.33 -17.46 18.16
CA GLY A 182 -47.82 -18.15 19.37
C GLY A 182 -47.19 -17.21 20.41
N ASP A 183 -47.91 -16.91 21.50
CA ASP A 183 -47.52 -16.11 22.67
C ASP A 183 -46.36 -16.72 23.51
N ALA A 184 -45.36 -15.90 23.89
CA ALA A 184 -44.62 -15.97 25.16
C ALA A 184 -43.73 -14.72 25.37
N PRO A 185 -43.67 -14.13 26.59
CA PRO A 185 -42.91 -12.92 26.87
C PRO A 185 -41.45 -13.26 27.26
N GLY A 186 -40.52 -12.99 26.35
CA GLY A 186 -39.09 -13.00 26.64
C GLY A 186 -38.44 -11.88 25.85
N MET A 187 -37.93 -10.87 26.55
CA MET A 187 -37.04 -9.85 25.98
C MET A 187 -35.81 -10.55 25.40
N MET A 188 -35.85 -10.91 24.13
CA MET A 188 -34.66 -11.19 23.34
C MET A 188 -34.50 -10.05 22.36
N ALA A 189 -33.53 -9.18 22.65
CA ALA A 189 -33.06 -8.17 21.74
C ALA A 189 -32.77 -8.83 20.38
N VAL A 190 -33.51 -8.39 19.37
CA VAL A 190 -33.37 -8.82 17.98
C VAL A 190 -31.98 -8.40 17.50
N PRO A 191 -31.04 -9.32 17.22
CA PRO A 191 -29.74 -8.95 16.67
C PRO A 191 -29.81 -9.11 15.15
N GLY A 192 -30.20 -8.03 14.47
CA GLY A 192 -30.18 -7.95 13.00
C GLY A 192 -29.55 -6.63 12.56
N GLY A 193 -28.44 -6.71 11.82
CA GLY A 193 -27.80 -5.60 11.09
C GLY A 193 -27.44 -4.35 11.90
N GLY A 194 -26.18 -4.22 12.33
CA GLY A 194 -25.67 -2.95 12.86
C GLY A 194 -24.85 -3.03 14.15
N GLN A 195 -24.13 -4.13 14.42
CA GLN A 195 -23.22 -4.17 15.57
C GLN A 195 -21.93 -3.41 15.25
N LEU A 196 -21.61 -2.44 16.11
CA LEU A 196 -20.49 -1.53 15.92
C LEU A 196 -19.33 -1.90 16.84
N ASN A 197 -18.13 -1.98 16.29
CA ASN A 197 -16.95 -2.31 17.07
C ASN A 197 -16.47 -1.12 17.90
N PRO A 198 -16.00 -1.33 19.13
CA PRO A 198 -15.28 -0.30 19.87
C PRO A 198 -14.06 0.21 19.09
N SER A 199 -13.73 1.50 19.18
CA SER A 199 -12.59 2.08 18.47
C SER A 199 -11.25 1.40 18.79
N ALA A 200 -11.08 0.96 20.03
CA ALA A 200 -9.90 0.23 20.50
C ALA A 200 -9.77 -1.21 19.91
N GLN A 201 -10.81 -1.69 19.22
CA GLN A 201 -10.87 -2.98 18.54
C GLN A 201 -11.20 -2.82 17.04
N SER A 202 -10.76 -1.73 16.40
CA SER A 202 -11.01 -1.49 14.97
C SER A 202 -9.73 -1.44 14.14
N PHE A 203 -9.65 -2.29 13.11
CA PHE A 203 -8.55 -2.25 12.14
C PHE A 203 -8.54 -0.94 11.34
N LYS A 204 -9.70 -0.29 11.16
CA LYS A 204 -9.80 1.00 10.44
C LYS A 204 -9.08 2.11 11.22
N ILE A 205 -9.21 2.13 12.55
CA ILE A 205 -8.48 3.09 13.40
C ILE A 205 -6.98 2.83 13.38
N VAL A 206 -6.56 1.56 13.39
CA VAL A 206 -5.14 1.18 13.23
C VAL A 206 -4.63 1.59 11.84
N THR A 207 -5.47 1.59 10.81
CA THR A 207 -5.09 2.02 9.45
C THR A 207 -4.77 3.51 9.37
N GLU A 208 -5.53 4.37 10.06
CA GLU A 208 -5.34 5.83 10.04
C GLU A 208 -4.23 6.31 11.00
N SER A 209 -4.00 5.57 12.09
CA SER A 209 -3.07 5.97 13.17
C SER A 209 -1.60 6.18 12.73
N PRO A 210 -0.97 5.31 11.91
CA PRO A 210 0.43 5.47 11.49
C PRO A 210 0.73 6.79 10.79
N LEU A 211 -0.20 7.28 9.97
CA LEU A 211 -0.03 8.56 9.25
C LEU A 211 0.01 9.73 10.23
N VAL A 212 -0.89 9.73 11.22
CA VAL A 212 -0.94 10.75 12.27
C VAL A 212 0.33 10.70 13.11
N VAL A 213 0.77 9.52 13.55
CA VAL A 213 2.02 9.36 14.32
C VAL A 213 3.23 9.84 13.53
N MET A 214 3.34 9.45 12.26
CA MET A 214 4.43 9.91 11.38
C MET A 214 4.48 11.44 11.33
N PHE A 215 3.34 12.08 11.12
CA PHE A 215 3.24 13.53 11.06
C PHE A 215 3.61 14.17 12.41
N LEU A 216 3.14 13.62 13.54
CA LEU A 216 3.48 14.12 14.87
C LEU A 216 4.98 14.01 15.16
N PHE A 217 5.61 12.91 14.77
CA PHE A 217 7.07 12.72 14.94
C PHE A 217 7.91 13.66 14.08
N GLN A 218 7.43 14.01 12.88
CA GLN A 218 8.08 15.05 12.05
C GLN A 218 8.06 16.43 12.72
N LEU A 219 7.12 16.67 13.63
CA LEU A 219 6.82 18.00 14.15
C LEU A 219 7.28 18.16 15.59
N TYR A 220 7.23 17.09 16.35
CA TYR A 220 7.67 16.99 17.73
C TYR A 220 8.78 15.93 17.84
N ALA A 221 9.93 16.21 17.22
CA ALA A 221 11.05 15.25 17.15
C ALA A 221 11.51 14.72 18.52
N LYS A 222 11.31 15.50 19.59
CA LYS A 222 11.62 15.09 20.98
C LYS A 222 10.82 13.87 21.44
N LEU A 223 9.58 13.70 20.95
CA LEU A 223 8.69 12.60 21.32
C LEU A 223 9.08 11.28 20.65
N VAL A 224 9.92 11.31 19.61
CA VAL A 224 10.37 10.10 18.90
C VAL A 224 11.14 9.21 19.86
N GLN A 225 12.16 9.75 20.54
CA GLN A 225 13.04 8.97 21.39
C GLN A 225 12.33 8.40 22.63
N THR A 226 11.30 9.08 23.12
CA THR A 226 10.52 8.63 24.28
C THR A 226 9.50 7.55 23.94
N ASN A 227 8.91 7.58 22.74
CA ASN A 227 7.78 6.70 22.37
C ASN A 227 8.18 5.51 21.50
N ILE A 228 9.21 5.64 20.65
CA ILE A 228 9.66 4.55 19.75
C ILE A 228 9.99 3.24 20.50
N PRO A 229 10.68 3.24 21.66
CA PRO A 229 10.99 1.99 22.37
C PRO A 229 9.76 1.16 22.75
N PHE A 230 8.60 1.79 22.94
CA PHE A 230 7.35 1.11 23.29
C PHE A 230 6.51 0.79 22.05
N LEU A 231 6.48 1.70 21.07
CA LEU A 231 5.60 1.58 19.91
C LEU A 231 6.15 0.62 18.85
N LEU A 232 7.46 0.66 18.60
CA LEU A 232 8.10 -0.11 17.54
C LEU A 232 7.95 -1.63 17.73
N PRO A 233 8.20 -2.23 18.91
CA PRO A 233 8.03 -3.66 19.10
C PRO A 233 6.59 -4.10 18.84
N LEU A 234 5.60 -3.34 19.33
CA LEU A 234 4.18 -3.65 19.16
C LEU A 234 3.75 -3.58 17.68
N MET A 235 4.25 -2.60 16.93
CA MET A 235 3.99 -2.48 15.49
C MET A 235 4.63 -3.63 14.70
N VAL A 236 5.84 -4.05 15.07
CA VAL A 236 6.51 -5.20 14.44
C VAL A 236 5.75 -6.51 14.74
N GLU A 237 5.27 -6.68 15.96
CA GLU A 237 4.40 -7.81 16.32
C GLU A 237 3.10 -7.77 15.50
N ALA A 238 2.45 -6.60 15.40
CA ALA A 238 1.19 -6.44 14.66
C ALA A 238 1.32 -6.79 13.17
N ILE A 239 2.42 -6.43 12.49
CA ILE A 239 2.64 -6.81 11.09
C ILE A 239 2.98 -8.30 10.92
N ALA A 240 3.50 -8.95 11.97
CA ALA A 240 3.87 -10.35 11.97
C ALA A 240 2.67 -11.28 12.33
N GLU A 241 1.65 -10.74 12.98
CA GLU A 241 0.43 -11.50 13.32
C GLU A 241 -0.22 -12.08 12.06
N SER A 242 -0.43 -13.39 12.10
CA SER A 242 -0.99 -14.14 10.98
C SER A 242 -2.50 -14.25 11.17
N GLY A 243 -3.25 -13.83 10.14
CA GLY A 243 -4.68 -14.11 10.05
C GLY A 243 -4.95 -15.57 9.67
N PRO A 244 -6.22 -15.98 9.56
CA PRO A 244 -6.58 -17.34 9.15
C PRO A 244 -6.09 -17.65 7.72
N GLU A 245 -5.54 -18.85 7.51
CA GLU A 245 -5.03 -19.30 6.20
C GLU A 245 -6.15 -19.43 5.16
N LYS A 246 -7.34 -19.87 5.60
CA LYS A 246 -8.54 -19.96 4.78
C LYS A 246 -9.57 -18.99 5.34
N VAL A 247 -9.84 -17.94 4.59
CA VAL A 247 -10.78 -16.88 4.98
C VAL A 247 -12.17 -17.24 4.46
N PRO A 248 -13.16 -17.49 5.34
CA PRO A 248 -14.56 -17.65 4.94
C PRO A 248 -15.10 -16.41 4.21
N PRO A 249 -16.07 -16.53 3.30
CA PRO A 249 -16.61 -15.40 2.53
C PRO A 249 -17.08 -14.22 3.39
N HIS A 250 -17.71 -14.47 4.54
CA HIS A 250 -18.20 -13.45 5.45
C HIS A 250 -17.09 -12.72 6.24
N LEU A 251 -15.89 -13.31 6.34
CA LEU A 251 -14.72 -12.70 7.00
C LEU A 251 -13.78 -11.98 6.02
N LYS A 252 -14.14 -11.91 4.73
CA LYS A 252 -13.29 -11.24 3.73
C LYS A 252 -13.07 -9.77 4.04
N THR A 253 -14.12 -9.04 4.42
CA THR A 253 -14.01 -7.60 4.72
C THR A 253 -13.11 -7.33 5.93
N PRO A 254 -13.33 -7.94 7.11
CA PRO A 254 -12.40 -7.81 8.23
C PRO A 254 -10.97 -8.24 7.90
N PHE A 255 -10.79 -9.25 7.05
CA PHE A 255 -9.45 -9.69 6.63
C PHE A 255 -8.76 -8.66 5.73
N VAL A 256 -9.48 -8.04 4.79
CA VAL A 256 -8.96 -6.93 3.98
C VAL A 256 -8.58 -5.75 4.88
N GLU A 257 -9.41 -5.43 5.87
CA GLU A 257 -9.13 -4.36 6.85
C GLU A 257 -7.90 -4.67 7.71
N LEU A 258 -7.75 -5.92 8.18
CA LEU A 258 -6.54 -6.39 8.87
C LEU A 258 -5.30 -6.18 7.97
N LYS A 259 -5.35 -6.62 6.72
CA LYS A 259 -4.22 -6.43 5.78
C LYS A 259 -3.94 -4.95 5.51
N GLY A 260 -4.97 -4.12 5.38
CA GLY A 260 -4.83 -2.68 5.26
C GLY A 260 -4.09 -2.07 6.44
N ALA A 261 -4.51 -2.42 7.67
CA ALA A 261 -3.89 -1.96 8.90
C ALA A 261 -2.40 -2.39 9.00
N GLN A 262 -2.10 -3.65 8.70
CA GLN A 262 -0.72 -4.17 8.69
C GLN A 262 0.16 -3.43 7.68
N VAL A 263 -0.37 -3.14 6.49
CA VAL A 263 0.39 -2.45 5.42
C VAL A 263 0.61 -0.96 5.73
N LYS A 264 -0.36 -0.28 6.35
CA LYS A 264 -0.15 1.09 6.86
C LYS A 264 0.84 1.14 8.00
N THR A 265 0.78 0.16 8.91
CA THR A 265 1.77 0.01 9.99
C THR A 265 3.17 -0.17 9.41
N LEU A 266 3.30 -1.08 8.43
CA LEU A 266 4.55 -1.31 7.71
C LEU A 266 5.06 -0.04 7.04
N SER A 267 4.20 0.75 6.40
CA SER A 267 4.58 2.01 5.74
C SER A 267 5.19 3.03 6.72
N PHE A 268 4.75 3.02 7.97
CA PHE A 268 5.37 3.82 9.03
C PHE A 268 6.69 3.22 9.52
N LEU A 269 6.76 1.89 9.70
CA LEU A 269 8.01 1.22 10.05
C LEU A 269 9.10 1.47 9.01
N THR A 270 8.75 1.48 7.72
CA THR A 270 9.70 1.78 6.65
C THR A 270 10.14 3.24 6.61
N TYR A 271 9.30 4.18 7.06
CA TYR A 271 9.71 5.56 7.32
C TYR A 271 10.80 5.64 8.40
N LEU A 272 10.65 4.87 9.49
CA LEU A 272 11.62 4.85 10.58
C LEU A 272 12.97 4.24 10.19
N LEU A 273 13.03 3.37 9.18
CA LEU A 273 14.27 2.71 8.72
C LEU A 273 15.40 3.68 8.40
N LYS A 274 15.07 4.91 7.97
CA LYS A 274 16.06 5.92 7.60
C LYS A 274 16.54 6.78 8.77
N SER A 275 15.72 6.96 9.80
CA SER A 275 15.93 7.96 10.85
C SER A 275 16.31 7.36 12.21
N ASN A 276 15.96 6.09 12.46
CA ASN A 276 16.08 5.45 13.78
C ASN A 276 16.70 4.05 13.67
N ALA A 277 17.87 3.95 13.02
CA ALA A 277 18.50 2.67 12.70
C ALA A 277 18.77 1.78 13.92
N ASP A 278 19.25 2.36 15.03
CA ASP A 278 19.62 1.61 16.24
C ASP A 278 18.46 0.83 16.85
N TYR A 279 17.24 1.37 16.82
CA TYR A 279 16.06 0.70 17.35
C TYR A 279 15.50 -0.38 16.42
N ILE A 280 15.74 -0.29 15.11
CA ILE A 280 15.15 -1.20 14.12
C ILE A 280 16.03 -2.40 13.86
N LYS A 281 17.36 -2.26 14.02
CA LYS A 281 18.32 -3.33 13.78
C LYS A 281 17.94 -4.70 14.37
N PRO A 282 17.39 -4.81 15.60
CA PRO A 282 16.94 -6.10 16.15
C PRO A 282 15.78 -6.76 15.39
N TYR A 283 15.00 -5.98 14.64
CA TYR A 283 13.75 -6.39 14.00
C TYR A 283 13.86 -6.55 12.48
N GLU A 284 15.05 -6.38 11.89
CA GLU A 284 15.26 -6.39 10.43
C GLU A 284 14.66 -7.63 9.74
N ASN A 285 14.91 -8.82 10.31
CA ASN A 285 14.47 -10.10 9.74
C ASN A 285 12.96 -10.29 9.90
N SER A 286 12.40 -9.80 11.01
CA SER A 286 10.95 -9.84 11.26
C SER A 286 10.19 -8.96 10.27
N ILE A 287 10.68 -7.74 10.04
CA ILE A 287 10.09 -6.81 9.05
C ILE A 287 10.16 -7.43 7.65
N CYS A 288 11.34 -7.90 7.22
CA CYS A 288 11.52 -8.53 5.90
C CYS A 288 10.59 -9.74 5.71
N SER A 289 10.54 -10.64 6.70
CA SER A 289 9.68 -11.82 6.66
C SER A 289 8.20 -11.45 6.63
N SER A 290 7.80 -10.42 7.37
CA SER A 290 6.41 -9.95 7.42
C SER A 290 5.97 -9.36 6.09
N ILE A 291 6.81 -8.57 5.41
CA ILE A 291 6.51 -8.03 4.07
C ILE A 291 6.20 -9.17 3.09
N VAL A 292 7.04 -10.21 3.06
CA VAL A 292 6.86 -11.34 2.14
C VAL A 292 5.62 -12.15 2.50
N LYS A 293 5.39 -12.43 3.78
CA LYS A 293 4.15 -13.09 4.24
C LYS A 293 2.89 -12.29 3.89
N LEU A 294 2.93 -10.97 4.00
CA LEU A 294 1.83 -10.09 3.61
C LEU A 294 1.60 -10.11 2.09
N LEU A 295 2.64 -10.15 1.26
CA LEU A 295 2.50 -10.31 -0.19
C LEU A 295 1.84 -11.64 -0.58
N VAL A 296 2.23 -12.73 0.09
CA VAL A 296 1.65 -14.07 -0.13
C VAL A 296 0.19 -14.13 0.30
N THR A 297 -0.15 -13.53 1.44
CA THR A 297 -1.51 -13.56 2.02
C THR A 297 -2.42 -12.42 1.56
N CYS A 298 -1.92 -11.51 0.71
CA CYS A 298 -2.69 -10.36 0.22
C CYS A 298 -3.84 -10.83 -0.68
N PRO A 299 -5.10 -10.40 -0.42
CA PRO A 299 -6.23 -10.70 -1.28
C PRO A 299 -5.98 -10.30 -2.73
N ALA A 300 -6.47 -11.11 -3.67
CA ALA A 300 -6.23 -10.93 -5.10
C ALA A 300 -6.84 -9.63 -5.66
N ASP A 301 -7.93 -9.17 -5.06
CA ASP A 301 -8.72 -8.03 -5.52
C ASP A 301 -8.23 -6.68 -4.96
N SER A 302 -7.29 -6.69 -4.01
CA SER A 302 -6.84 -5.49 -3.28
C SER A 302 -5.60 -4.83 -3.91
N VAL A 303 -5.79 -4.14 -5.05
CA VAL A 303 -4.72 -3.43 -5.78
C VAL A 303 -3.97 -2.43 -4.88
N SER A 304 -4.70 -1.65 -4.08
CA SER A 304 -4.12 -0.59 -3.24
C SER A 304 -3.15 -1.15 -2.19
N ILE A 305 -3.58 -2.17 -1.44
CA ILE A 305 -2.77 -2.85 -0.41
C ILE A 305 -1.49 -3.41 -1.03
N ARG A 306 -1.61 -4.08 -2.17
CA ARG A 306 -0.48 -4.69 -2.87
C ARG A 306 0.51 -3.64 -3.40
N LYS A 307 0.02 -2.52 -3.95
CA LYS A 307 0.87 -1.40 -4.37
C LYS A 307 1.70 -0.86 -3.21
N GLU A 308 1.07 -0.66 -2.04
CA GLU A 308 1.76 -0.17 -0.85
C GLU A 308 2.79 -1.17 -0.32
N LEU A 309 2.51 -2.48 -0.36
CA LEU A 309 3.49 -3.52 -0.06
C LEU A 309 4.72 -3.46 -0.97
N LEU A 310 4.53 -3.29 -2.28
CA LEU A 310 5.64 -3.15 -3.23
C LEU A 310 6.46 -1.89 -2.96
N VAL A 311 5.81 -0.78 -2.60
CA VAL A 311 6.50 0.45 -2.18
C VAL A 311 7.30 0.23 -0.89
N GLY A 312 6.72 -0.45 0.11
CA GLY A 312 7.41 -0.79 1.35
C GLY A 312 8.61 -1.72 1.13
N LEU A 313 8.46 -2.74 0.29
CA LEU A 313 9.55 -3.63 -0.12
C LEU A 313 10.67 -2.86 -0.82
N LYS A 314 10.33 -1.91 -1.71
CA LYS A 314 11.31 -1.01 -2.34
C LYS A 314 12.05 -0.15 -1.32
N GLN A 315 11.36 0.34 -0.29
CA GLN A 315 12.00 1.15 0.75
C GLN A 315 12.99 0.32 1.57
N VAL A 316 12.63 -0.91 1.98
CA VAL A 316 13.57 -1.82 2.65
C VAL A 316 14.78 -2.12 1.76
N LEU A 317 14.56 -2.39 0.48
CA LEU A 317 15.64 -2.70 -0.46
C LEU A 317 16.70 -1.59 -0.57
N ASN A 318 16.27 -0.33 -0.43
CA ASN A 318 17.14 0.85 -0.50
C ASN A 318 17.86 1.17 0.83
N THR A 319 17.80 0.28 1.82
CA THR A 319 18.46 0.42 3.13
C THR A 319 19.50 -0.68 3.34
N GLU A 320 20.25 -0.62 4.43
CA GLU A 320 21.21 -1.66 4.83
C GLU A 320 20.54 -2.99 5.23
N TYR A 321 19.27 -2.96 5.62
CA TYR A 321 18.47 -4.12 6.05
C TYR A 321 18.06 -5.07 4.92
N ARG A 322 18.38 -4.72 3.66
CA ARG A 322 18.08 -5.54 2.47
C ARG A 322 18.57 -6.98 2.54
N ARG A 323 19.60 -7.26 3.35
CA ARG A 323 20.13 -8.62 3.56
C ARG A 323 19.08 -9.57 4.13
N GLY A 324 18.14 -9.08 4.92
CA GLY A 324 17.02 -9.88 5.43
C GLY A 324 16.06 -10.39 4.34
N LEU A 325 16.10 -9.82 3.13
CA LEU A 325 15.29 -10.27 1.98
C LEU A 325 15.95 -11.42 1.20
N TYR A 326 17.26 -11.64 1.35
CA TYR A 326 17.98 -12.59 0.50
C TYR A 326 17.52 -14.04 0.69
N PRO A 327 17.25 -14.54 1.91
CA PRO A 327 16.69 -15.87 2.11
C PRO A 327 15.27 -16.05 1.54
N LEU A 328 14.57 -14.95 1.23
CA LEU A 328 13.18 -14.95 0.77
C LEU A 328 13.06 -14.76 -0.75
N ILE A 329 14.19 -14.74 -1.47
CA ILE A 329 14.22 -14.44 -2.90
C ILE A 329 13.42 -15.44 -3.74
N ASP A 330 13.43 -16.72 -3.38
CA ASP A 330 12.70 -17.76 -4.13
C ASP A 330 11.19 -17.49 -4.20
N THR A 331 10.64 -16.97 -3.10
CA THR A 331 9.24 -16.54 -2.98
C THR A 331 9.01 -15.23 -3.73
N LEU A 332 9.94 -14.28 -3.65
CA LEU A 332 9.85 -12.99 -4.34
C LEU A 332 10.00 -13.11 -5.87
N LEU A 333 10.64 -14.17 -6.37
CA LEU A 333 10.74 -14.45 -7.81
C LEU A 333 9.46 -15.04 -8.40
N ASP A 334 8.46 -15.39 -7.58
CA ASP A 334 7.16 -15.77 -8.09
C ASP A 334 6.34 -14.53 -8.46
N GLU A 335 6.09 -14.35 -9.76
CA GLU A 335 5.26 -13.28 -10.31
C GLU A 335 3.86 -13.27 -9.69
N ARG A 336 3.29 -14.45 -9.39
CA ARG A 336 1.97 -14.55 -8.77
C ARG A 336 1.96 -14.01 -7.34
N VAL A 337 3.09 -14.12 -6.63
CA VAL A 337 3.24 -13.58 -5.27
C VAL A 337 3.45 -12.07 -5.29
N LEU A 338 4.28 -11.55 -6.20
CA LEU A 338 4.52 -10.10 -6.31
C LEU A 338 3.30 -9.34 -6.84
N VAL A 339 2.80 -9.76 -8.00
CA VAL A 339 1.78 -9.02 -8.76
C VAL A 339 0.36 -9.44 -8.35
N GLY A 340 0.18 -10.68 -7.92
CA GLY A 340 -1.14 -11.24 -7.60
C GLY A 340 -1.81 -11.88 -8.82
N THR A 341 -2.98 -12.48 -8.59
CA THR A 341 -3.76 -13.17 -9.62
C THR A 341 -4.89 -12.33 -10.21
N GLY A 342 -5.21 -11.18 -9.62
CA GLY A 342 -6.25 -10.27 -10.10
C GLY A 342 -5.84 -9.54 -11.37
N ARG A 343 -6.72 -9.48 -12.38
CA ARG A 343 -6.42 -8.84 -13.69
C ARG A 343 -6.01 -7.37 -13.54
N VAL A 344 -6.76 -6.60 -12.73
CA VAL A 344 -6.46 -5.18 -12.49
C VAL A 344 -5.11 -5.01 -11.79
N CYS A 345 -4.77 -5.89 -10.84
CA CYS A 345 -3.43 -5.91 -10.21
C CYS A 345 -2.34 -6.18 -11.25
N ILE A 346 -2.56 -7.14 -12.15
CA ILE A 346 -1.61 -7.51 -13.21
C ILE A 346 -1.35 -6.36 -14.18
N GLU A 347 -2.39 -5.67 -14.64
CA GLU A 347 -2.23 -4.55 -15.57
C GLU A 347 -1.55 -3.34 -14.91
N THR A 348 -1.88 -3.06 -13.66
CA THR A 348 -1.40 -1.83 -12.98
C THR A 348 -0.04 -1.99 -12.28
N LEU A 349 0.29 -3.17 -11.74
CA LEU A 349 1.45 -3.35 -10.85
C LEU A 349 2.67 -4.01 -11.52
N ARG A 350 2.52 -4.67 -12.68
CA ARG A 350 3.64 -5.31 -13.40
C ARG A 350 4.87 -4.39 -13.56
N PRO A 351 4.75 -3.11 -13.99
CA PRO A 351 5.91 -2.23 -14.12
C PRO A 351 6.67 -2.00 -12.82
N LEU A 352 5.95 -1.79 -11.71
CA LEU A 352 6.54 -1.57 -10.40
C LEU A 352 7.20 -2.85 -9.88
N ALA A 353 6.52 -3.99 -9.98
CA ALA A 353 7.01 -5.28 -9.51
C ALA A 353 8.29 -5.71 -10.24
N TYR A 354 8.34 -5.58 -11.57
CA TYR A 354 9.52 -5.99 -12.35
C TYR A 354 10.72 -5.08 -12.14
N THR A 355 10.49 -3.76 -12.00
CA THR A 355 11.57 -2.83 -11.67
C THR A 355 12.16 -3.16 -10.31
N LEU A 356 11.30 -3.40 -9.32
CA LEU A 356 11.71 -3.78 -7.97
C LEU A 356 12.45 -5.13 -7.94
N LEU A 357 11.96 -6.12 -8.68
CA LEU A 357 12.60 -7.43 -8.78
C LEU A 357 13.98 -7.32 -9.44
N ALA A 358 14.12 -6.48 -10.46
CA ALA A 358 15.40 -6.22 -11.10
C ALA A 358 16.39 -5.55 -10.14
N GLU A 359 15.95 -4.54 -9.39
CA GLU A 359 16.76 -3.92 -8.33
C GLU A 359 17.19 -4.98 -7.29
N LEU A 360 16.27 -5.83 -6.81
CA LEU A 360 16.57 -6.87 -5.83
C LEU A 360 17.62 -7.85 -6.33
N VAL A 361 17.41 -8.42 -7.51
CA VAL A 361 18.34 -9.36 -8.15
C VAL A 361 19.70 -8.70 -8.35
N HIS A 362 19.73 -7.43 -8.77
CA HIS A 362 20.98 -6.70 -8.91
C HIS A 362 21.76 -6.65 -7.60
N TYR A 363 21.12 -6.38 -6.46
CA TYR A 363 21.81 -6.31 -5.17
C TYR A 363 22.36 -7.66 -4.69
N VAL A 364 21.63 -8.75 -4.91
CA VAL A 364 21.98 -10.09 -4.38
C VAL A 364 22.80 -10.95 -5.36
N ARG A 365 23.05 -10.46 -6.58
CA ARG A 365 23.63 -11.24 -7.70
C ARG A 365 24.86 -12.09 -7.37
N GLY A 366 25.71 -11.65 -6.46
CA GLY A 366 26.91 -12.39 -6.03
C GLY A 366 26.58 -13.69 -5.30
N ASP A 367 25.49 -13.69 -4.51
CA ASP A 367 25.12 -14.79 -3.61
C ASP A 367 24.16 -15.80 -4.26
N LEU A 368 23.70 -15.54 -5.50
CA LEU A 368 22.71 -16.38 -6.19
C LEU A 368 23.30 -17.71 -6.67
N SER A 369 22.56 -18.81 -6.57
CA SER A 369 22.97 -20.10 -7.16
C SER A 369 22.72 -20.14 -8.69
N LEU A 370 23.43 -21.01 -9.43
CA LEU A 370 23.23 -21.18 -10.87
C LEU A 370 21.77 -21.57 -11.24
N PRO A 371 21.07 -22.47 -10.50
CA PRO A 371 19.66 -22.75 -10.75
C PRO A 371 18.76 -21.52 -10.59
N LEU A 372 19.05 -20.69 -9.60
CA LEU A 372 18.28 -19.47 -9.34
C LEU A 372 18.51 -18.43 -10.44
N LEU A 373 19.77 -18.27 -10.87
CA LEU A 373 20.13 -17.44 -12.03
C LEU A 373 19.42 -17.93 -13.29
N SER A 374 19.32 -19.24 -13.52
CA SER A 374 18.54 -19.79 -14.64
C SER A 374 17.08 -19.35 -14.62
N ARG A 375 16.41 -19.41 -13.45
CA ARG A 375 15.01 -19.00 -13.30
C ARG A 375 14.85 -17.49 -13.54
N ILE A 376 15.78 -16.68 -13.04
CA ILE A 376 15.81 -15.23 -13.24
C ILE A 376 15.99 -14.88 -14.72
N ILE A 377 16.96 -15.49 -15.41
CA ILE A 377 17.22 -15.26 -16.83
C ILE A 377 15.97 -15.59 -17.66
N TYR A 378 15.31 -16.71 -17.37
CA TYR A 378 14.07 -17.08 -18.06
C TYR A 378 12.96 -16.03 -17.86
N LEU A 379 12.74 -15.59 -16.62
CA LEU A 379 11.73 -14.57 -16.30
C LEU A 379 12.00 -13.24 -17.01
N PHE A 380 13.23 -12.72 -16.93
CA PHE A 380 13.58 -11.43 -17.53
C PHE A 380 13.72 -11.50 -19.06
N SER A 381 14.08 -12.65 -19.63
CA SER A 381 13.97 -12.88 -21.07
C SER A 381 12.51 -12.76 -21.52
N ARG A 382 11.58 -13.48 -20.86
CA ARG A 382 10.14 -13.39 -21.15
C ARG A 382 9.62 -11.95 -21.06
N ASN A 383 10.00 -11.22 -20.00
CA ASN A 383 9.62 -9.81 -19.82
C ASN A 383 10.18 -8.88 -20.91
N MET A 384 11.36 -9.17 -21.46
CA MET A 384 11.96 -8.39 -22.55
C MET A 384 11.23 -8.59 -23.89
N HIS A 385 10.66 -9.78 -24.11
CA HIS A 385 9.93 -10.12 -25.34
C HIS A 385 8.41 -9.90 -25.25
N ASP A 386 7.86 -9.66 -24.06
CA ASP A 386 6.43 -9.40 -23.87
C ASP A 386 6.02 -8.01 -24.40
N SER A 387 5.27 -7.98 -25.50
CA SER A 387 4.78 -6.74 -26.13
C SER A 387 3.73 -5.99 -25.31
N SER A 388 3.15 -6.62 -24.29
CA SER A 388 2.19 -5.95 -23.39
C SER A 388 2.87 -5.09 -22.31
N LEU A 389 4.20 -5.16 -22.19
CA LEU A 389 5.00 -4.38 -21.26
C LEU A 389 5.61 -3.15 -21.91
N THR A 390 5.87 -2.12 -21.11
CA THR A 390 6.48 -0.88 -21.60
C THR A 390 7.96 -1.09 -21.95
N LEU A 391 8.46 -0.28 -22.89
CA LEU A 391 9.85 -0.32 -23.34
C LEU A 391 10.88 -0.09 -22.22
N VAL A 392 10.48 0.63 -21.16
CA VAL A 392 11.28 0.81 -19.93
C VAL A 392 11.56 -0.54 -19.26
N ILE A 393 10.56 -1.43 -19.21
CA ILE A 393 10.71 -2.77 -18.61
C ILE A 393 11.58 -3.65 -19.50
N HIS A 394 11.44 -3.58 -20.82
CA HIS A 394 12.31 -4.30 -21.76
C HIS A 394 13.78 -3.90 -21.54
N THR A 395 14.03 -2.59 -21.46
CA THR A 395 15.37 -2.03 -21.23
C THR A 395 15.94 -2.43 -19.87
N THR A 396 15.11 -2.40 -18.81
CA THR A 396 15.51 -2.83 -17.46
C THR A 396 15.85 -4.32 -17.44
N SER A 397 15.07 -5.15 -18.12
CA SER A 397 15.29 -6.60 -18.23
C SER A 397 16.60 -6.91 -18.97
N ALA A 398 16.85 -6.23 -20.09
CA ALA A 398 18.11 -6.33 -20.84
C ALA A 398 19.31 -5.93 -19.97
N ARG A 399 19.24 -4.78 -19.30
CA ARG A 399 20.32 -4.29 -18.42
C ARG A 399 20.59 -5.23 -17.25
N LEU A 400 19.56 -5.79 -16.64
CA LEU A 400 19.72 -6.76 -15.56
C LEU A 400 20.45 -8.01 -16.06
N MET A 401 20.00 -8.59 -17.17
CA MET A 401 20.66 -9.79 -17.73
C MET A 401 22.14 -9.54 -18.02
N LEU A 402 22.51 -8.33 -18.50
CA LEU A 402 23.93 -7.95 -18.65
C LEU A 402 24.68 -7.89 -17.33
N ASN A 403 24.07 -7.33 -16.29
CA ASN A 403 24.67 -7.27 -14.96
C ASN A 403 24.84 -8.65 -14.30
N LEU A 404 24.21 -9.71 -14.84
CA LEU A 404 24.37 -11.08 -14.39
C LEU A 404 25.51 -11.83 -15.09
N VAL A 405 26.02 -11.32 -16.21
CA VAL A 405 27.07 -11.99 -17.02
C VAL A 405 28.34 -12.22 -16.20
N GLU A 406 28.83 -11.19 -15.50
CA GLU A 406 30.03 -11.29 -14.66
C GLU A 406 29.83 -12.26 -13.48
N PRO A 407 28.76 -12.16 -12.65
CA PRO A 407 28.48 -13.15 -11.60
C PRO A 407 28.34 -14.60 -12.09
N ILE A 408 27.73 -14.81 -13.27
CA ILE A 408 27.61 -16.15 -13.87
C ILE A 408 29.00 -16.66 -14.26
N TYR A 409 29.78 -15.81 -14.93
CA TYR A 409 31.14 -16.13 -15.32
C TYR A 409 32.00 -16.49 -14.11
N GLU A 410 31.93 -15.70 -13.03
CA GLU A 410 32.67 -15.91 -11.78
C GLU A 410 32.30 -17.20 -11.03
N LYS A 411 31.10 -17.77 -11.24
CA LYS A 411 30.68 -19.02 -10.57
C LYS A 411 31.23 -20.31 -11.18
N GLY A 412 31.77 -20.25 -12.40
CA GLY A 412 32.41 -21.41 -13.03
C GLY A 412 33.78 -21.73 -12.41
N VAL A 413 33.84 -22.63 -11.43
CA VAL A 413 35.09 -23.01 -10.73
C VAL A 413 35.53 -24.43 -11.10
N ASP A 414 34.58 -25.29 -11.41
CA ASP A 414 34.74 -26.69 -11.80
C ASP A 414 34.16 -26.90 -13.21
N GLN A 415 34.56 -27.98 -13.88
CA GLN A 415 34.16 -28.22 -15.28
C GLN A 415 32.62 -28.26 -15.46
N GLN A 416 31.90 -28.81 -14.48
CA GLN A 416 30.44 -28.88 -14.53
C GLN A 416 29.79 -27.50 -14.37
N SER A 417 30.22 -26.69 -13.38
CA SER A 417 29.71 -25.32 -13.23
C SER A 417 30.12 -24.39 -14.38
N MET A 418 31.28 -24.63 -15.02
CA MET A 418 31.69 -23.92 -16.24
C MET A 418 30.75 -24.21 -17.41
N ASP A 419 30.37 -25.47 -17.61
CA ASP A 419 29.43 -25.86 -18.65
C ASP A 419 28.03 -25.29 -18.38
N GLU A 420 27.55 -25.33 -17.13
CA GLU A 420 26.27 -24.70 -16.74
C GLU A 420 26.27 -23.18 -16.94
N ALA A 421 27.33 -22.49 -16.48
CA ALA A 421 27.49 -21.05 -16.65
C ALA A 421 27.48 -20.65 -18.13
N ARG A 422 28.18 -21.42 -18.98
CA ARG A 422 28.18 -21.20 -20.43
C ARG A 422 26.78 -21.34 -21.04
N VAL A 423 26.02 -22.36 -20.66
CA VAL A 423 24.63 -22.53 -21.12
C VAL A 423 23.77 -21.33 -20.73
N LEU A 424 23.94 -20.79 -19.50
CA LEU A 424 23.22 -19.60 -19.05
C LEU A 424 23.60 -18.34 -19.85
N LEU A 425 24.89 -18.14 -20.11
CA LEU A 425 25.37 -17.03 -20.95
C LEU A 425 24.83 -17.15 -22.39
N GLY A 426 24.78 -18.36 -22.94
CA GLY A 426 24.17 -18.64 -24.24
C GLY A 426 22.68 -18.28 -24.29
N ARG A 427 21.91 -18.60 -23.23
CA ARG A 427 20.49 -18.21 -23.12
C ARG A 427 20.28 -16.69 -23.09
N ILE A 428 21.20 -15.94 -22.46
CA ILE A 428 21.16 -14.47 -22.47
C ILE A 428 21.43 -13.95 -23.89
N LEU A 429 22.42 -14.51 -24.59
CA LEU A 429 22.73 -14.14 -25.96
C LEU A 429 21.56 -14.39 -26.90
N ASP A 430 20.93 -15.57 -26.81
CA ASP A 430 19.77 -15.95 -27.62
C ASP A 430 18.58 -15.00 -27.40
N ALA A 431 18.29 -14.64 -26.14
CA ALA A 431 17.26 -13.64 -25.84
C ALA A 431 17.55 -12.28 -26.50
N PHE A 432 18.81 -11.86 -26.53
CA PHE A 432 19.21 -10.58 -27.13
C PHE A 432 19.04 -10.61 -28.64
N VAL A 433 19.47 -11.68 -29.30
CA VAL A 433 19.27 -11.93 -30.73
C VAL A 433 17.78 -11.95 -31.08
N GLY A 434 16.98 -12.66 -30.30
CA GLY A 434 15.53 -12.69 -30.46
C GLY A 434 14.91 -11.30 -30.39
N LYS A 435 15.41 -10.41 -29.51
CA LYS A 435 14.88 -9.05 -29.37
C LYS A 435 15.23 -8.21 -30.60
N PHE A 436 16.44 -8.36 -31.15
CA PHE A 436 16.79 -7.73 -32.43
C PHE A 436 15.89 -8.20 -33.57
N ARG A 437 15.52 -9.49 -33.61
CA ARG A 437 14.56 -10.01 -34.60
C ARG A 437 13.20 -9.31 -34.49
N THR A 438 12.67 -9.13 -33.29
CA THR A 438 11.43 -8.36 -33.08
C THR A 438 11.60 -6.90 -33.50
N LEU A 439 12.67 -6.24 -33.05
CA LEU A 439 12.95 -4.83 -33.36
C LEU A 439 13.13 -4.59 -34.87
N LYS A 440 13.68 -5.55 -35.61
CA LYS A 440 13.82 -5.49 -37.07
C LYS A 440 12.47 -5.30 -37.77
N HIS A 441 11.39 -5.88 -37.24
CA HIS A 441 10.04 -5.74 -37.79
C HIS A 441 9.32 -4.50 -37.24
N THR A 442 9.50 -4.18 -35.95
CA THR A 442 8.79 -3.07 -35.29
C THR A 442 9.34 -1.69 -35.67
N ILE A 443 10.66 -1.54 -35.83
CA ILE A 443 11.28 -0.22 -36.11
C ILE A 443 10.82 0.36 -37.45
N PRO A 444 10.79 -0.39 -38.57
CA PRO A 444 10.27 0.15 -39.84
C PRO A 444 8.83 0.63 -39.73
N GLN A 445 7.95 -0.15 -39.08
CA GLN A 445 6.54 0.22 -38.86
C GLN A 445 6.41 1.53 -38.07
N LEU A 446 7.19 1.68 -36.99
CA LEU A 446 7.20 2.92 -36.21
C LEU A 446 7.71 4.13 -37.01
N LEU A 447 8.69 3.93 -37.88
CA LEU A 447 9.20 5.01 -38.73
C LEU A 447 8.16 5.45 -39.77
N GLU A 448 7.45 4.51 -40.37
CA GLU A 448 6.31 4.78 -41.26
C GLU A 448 5.18 5.52 -40.52
N GLU A 449 4.81 5.08 -39.31
CA GLU A 449 3.81 5.74 -38.47
C GLU A 449 4.22 7.16 -38.03
N VAL A 450 5.51 7.40 -37.80
CA VAL A 450 6.04 8.75 -37.49
C VAL A 450 6.01 9.65 -38.72
N GLU A 451 6.24 9.11 -39.92
CA GLU A 451 6.13 9.85 -41.17
C GLU A 451 4.66 10.19 -41.49
N GLU A 452 3.75 9.22 -41.39
CA GLU A 452 2.29 9.46 -41.49
C GLU A 452 1.77 10.41 -40.39
N GLY A 453 2.29 10.26 -39.17
CA GLY A 453 1.96 11.07 -37.99
C GLY A 453 2.52 12.49 -38.03
N LYS A 454 3.45 12.80 -38.96
CA LYS A 454 3.84 14.18 -39.31
C LYS A 454 2.95 14.78 -40.40
N GLU A 455 2.29 13.95 -41.21
CA GLU A 455 1.33 14.39 -42.23
C GLU A 455 -0.09 14.62 -41.67
N ARG A 456 -0.57 13.77 -40.76
CA ARG A 456 -1.90 13.88 -40.09
C ARG A 456 -2.13 15.04 -39.08
N PRO A 457 -1.13 15.62 -38.36
CA PRO A 457 -1.38 16.65 -37.36
C PRO A 457 -1.78 17.98 -38.02
N ASN A 458 -1.41 18.20 -39.29
CA ASN A 458 -1.83 19.34 -40.09
C ASN A 458 -3.34 19.34 -40.41
N LEU A 459 -3.98 18.17 -40.42
CA LEU A 459 -5.42 18.02 -40.71
C LEU A 459 -6.26 17.95 -39.42
N ARG A 460 -5.76 17.30 -38.37
CA ARG A 460 -6.50 17.05 -37.12
C ARG A 460 -6.59 18.26 -36.19
N MET A 461 -5.63 19.20 -36.26
CA MET A 461 -5.68 20.46 -35.48
C MET A 461 -6.87 21.38 -35.85
N LYS A 462 -7.62 21.09 -36.92
CA LYS A 462 -8.74 21.93 -37.37
C LYS A 462 -10.14 21.45 -36.95
N LEU A 463 -10.33 20.26 -36.35
CA LEU A 463 -11.71 19.74 -36.16
C LEU A 463 -12.11 19.10 -34.83
N GLU A 464 -11.24 18.78 -33.88
CA GLU A 464 -11.66 18.05 -32.68
C GLU A 464 -11.15 18.68 -31.38
N VAL A 465 -11.91 19.62 -30.82
CA VAL A 465 -11.67 20.18 -29.47
C VAL A 465 -12.69 19.74 -28.40
N PRO A 466 -13.86 19.12 -28.67
CA PRO A 466 -14.74 18.71 -27.56
C PRO A 466 -15.14 17.23 -27.48
N LEU A 467 -14.32 16.26 -27.92
CA LEU A 467 -14.65 14.81 -27.79
C LEU A 467 -13.70 13.98 -26.91
N GLN A 468 -12.55 14.52 -26.50
CA GLN A 468 -11.53 13.76 -25.74
C GLN A 468 -11.96 13.42 -24.30
N THR A 469 -12.93 14.13 -23.73
CA THR A 469 -13.34 13.97 -22.32
C THR A 469 -14.29 12.79 -22.08
N VAL A 470 -14.90 12.22 -23.13
CA VAL A 470 -15.96 11.20 -22.99
C VAL A 470 -15.45 9.75 -23.14
N LEU A 471 -14.28 9.52 -23.78
CA LEU A 471 -13.82 8.17 -24.15
C LEU A 471 -12.54 7.68 -23.47
N ASN A 472 -11.96 8.43 -22.52
CA ASN A 472 -10.76 8.00 -21.77
C ASN A 472 -9.61 7.47 -22.66
N LEU A 473 -9.41 8.08 -23.83
CA LEU A 473 -8.32 7.75 -24.76
C LEU A 473 -7.01 8.29 -24.19
N GLN A 474 -5.97 7.44 -24.19
CA GLN A 474 -4.60 7.79 -23.77
C GLN A 474 -4.11 9.08 -24.47
N PRO A 475 -3.30 9.90 -23.77
CA PRO A 475 -2.75 11.13 -24.34
C PRO A 475 -1.94 10.83 -25.61
N PRO A 476 -1.82 11.80 -26.55
CA PRO A 476 -1.14 11.57 -27.82
C PRO A 476 0.31 11.13 -27.59
N LEU A 477 0.68 10.01 -28.21
CA LEU A 477 2.01 9.43 -28.21
C LEU A 477 3.05 10.45 -28.66
N GLU A 478 4.02 10.79 -27.80
CA GLU A 478 5.23 11.50 -28.20
C GLU A 478 6.15 10.53 -28.94
N TYR A 479 5.85 10.23 -30.21
CA TYR A 479 6.58 9.25 -31.03
C TYR A 479 8.11 9.49 -31.05
N THR A 480 8.56 10.76 -30.94
CA THR A 480 9.98 11.12 -30.85
C THR A 480 10.66 10.53 -29.61
N LYS A 481 9.96 10.47 -28.47
CA LYS A 481 10.48 9.92 -27.21
C LYS A 481 10.64 8.40 -27.33
N GLU A 482 9.65 7.72 -27.89
CA GLU A 482 9.70 6.27 -28.10
C GLU A 482 10.86 5.85 -29.01
N ILE A 483 11.12 6.58 -30.10
CA ILE A 483 12.28 6.33 -30.97
C ILE A 483 13.60 6.44 -30.18
N ASN A 484 13.72 7.45 -29.31
CA ASN A 484 14.94 7.62 -28.50
C ASN A 484 15.11 6.48 -27.49
N ASP A 485 14.02 6.00 -26.91
CA ASP A 485 14.03 4.85 -26.01
C ASP A 485 14.43 3.55 -26.75
N TYR A 486 13.95 3.35 -27.98
CA TYR A 486 14.37 2.21 -28.82
C TYR A 486 15.85 2.28 -29.20
N LYS A 487 16.36 3.47 -29.55
CA LYS A 487 17.81 3.69 -29.77
C LYS A 487 18.64 3.36 -28.53
N SER A 488 18.16 3.74 -27.34
CA SER A 488 18.80 3.42 -26.07
C SER A 488 18.84 1.91 -25.80
N LEU A 489 17.74 1.20 -26.07
CA LEU A 489 17.66 -0.25 -25.96
C LEU A 489 18.65 -0.94 -26.91
N ILE A 490 18.67 -0.57 -28.19
CA ILE A 490 19.59 -1.14 -29.19
C ILE A 490 21.04 -0.96 -28.75
N ARG A 491 21.42 0.25 -28.31
CA ARG A 491 22.78 0.50 -27.79
C ARG A 491 23.13 -0.41 -26.62
N THR A 492 22.20 -0.57 -25.68
CA THR A 492 22.37 -1.46 -24.51
C THR A 492 22.60 -2.90 -24.94
N LEU A 493 21.77 -3.42 -25.86
CA LEU A 493 21.88 -4.79 -26.35
C LEU A 493 23.20 -5.01 -27.11
N VAL A 494 23.57 -4.10 -28.03
CA VAL A 494 24.80 -4.22 -28.84
C VAL A 494 26.05 -4.19 -27.96
N MET A 495 26.14 -3.23 -27.03
CA MET A 495 27.28 -3.15 -26.11
C MET A 495 27.36 -4.41 -25.24
N GLY A 496 26.22 -4.92 -24.80
CA GLY A 496 26.11 -6.12 -23.99
C GLY A 496 26.56 -7.40 -24.69
N MET A 497 26.20 -7.58 -25.96
CA MET A 497 26.58 -8.76 -26.75
C MET A 497 28.10 -8.97 -26.81
N LYS A 498 28.89 -7.89 -26.93
CA LYS A 498 30.35 -7.99 -26.91
C LYS A 498 30.85 -8.65 -25.63
N THR A 499 30.33 -8.23 -24.48
CA THR A 499 30.71 -8.77 -23.17
C THR A 499 30.26 -10.22 -23.02
N ILE A 500 29.07 -10.57 -23.49
CA ILE A 500 28.55 -11.95 -23.44
C ILE A 500 29.40 -12.89 -24.29
N ILE A 501 29.67 -12.52 -25.55
CA ILE A 501 30.48 -13.33 -26.48
C ILE A 501 31.90 -13.52 -25.92
N TRP A 502 32.49 -12.46 -25.37
CA TRP A 502 33.77 -12.55 -24.70
C TRP A 502 33.73 -13.53 -23.51
N SER A 503 32.69 -13.45 -22.68
CA SER A 503 32.54 -14.32 -21.51
C SER A 503 32.32 -15.80 -21.90
N ILE A 504 31.54 -16.07 -22.94
CA ILE A 504 31.33 -17.44 -23.47
C ILE A 504 32.64 -18.03 -24.01
N THR A 505 33.39 -17.24 -24.78
CA THR A 505 34.66 -17.69 -25.38
C THR A 505 35.78 -17.93 -24.36
N HIS A 506 35.70 -17.29 -23.19
CA HIS A 506 36.68 -17.44 -22.11
C HIS A 506 36.16 -18.27 -20.94
N ALA A 507 34.94 -18.80 -21.00
CA ALA A 507 34.33 -19.55 -19.92
C ALA A 507 35.19 -20.74 -19.49
N HIS A 508 35.80 -21.48 -20.42
CA HIS A 508 36.61 -22.66 -20.10
C HIS A 508 38.09 -22.35 -19.76
N TRP A 509 38.46 -21.09 -19.47
CA TRP A 509 39.85 -20.74 -19.16
C TRP A 509 40.20 -21.01 -17.68
N PRO A 510 41.31 -21.71 -17.38
CA PRO A 510 41.74 -21.97 -16.01
C PRO A 510 42.15 -20.66 -15.30
N ARG A 511 41.59 -20.41 -14.11
CA ARG A 511 41.80 -19.17 -13.36
C ARG A 511 43.14 -19.16 -12.59
N PRO A 512 43.78 -18.00 -12.40
CA PRO A 512 45.08 -17.91 -11.72
C PRO A 512 45.09 -18.46 -10.28
N GLN A 513 43.96 -18.51 -9.57
CA GLN A 513 43.87 -19.07 -8.22
C GLN A 513 44.06 -20.60 -8.14
N GLN A 514 43.97 -21.33 -9.25
CA GLN A 514 44.25 -22.77 -9.31
C GLN A 514 45.69 -23.11 -9.76
N GLN A 515 46.48 -22.12 -10.20
CA GLN A 515 47.86 -22.39 -10.65
C GLN A 515 48.81 -22.81 -9.52
N SER A 516 48.44 -22.63 -8.25
CA SER A 516 49.25 -23.01 -7.10
C SER A 516 49.03 -24.45 -6.59
N GLN A 517 48.06 -25.23 -7.12
CA GLN A 517 47.79 -26.59 -6.62
C GLN A 517 47.68 -27.72 -7.66
N GLN A 518 47.75 -27.46 -8.96
CA GLN A 518 47.68 -28.53 -9.96
C GLN A 518 48.87 -28.50 -10.91
N SER A 519 50.00 -29.01 -10.42
CA SER A 519 51.19 -29.32 -11.22
C SER A 519 51.26 -30.82 -11.57
N SER A 520 50.15 -31.43 -12.00
CA SER A 520 50.17 -32.75 -12.64
C SER A 520 48.74 -33.22 -12.90
N ASN A 521 48.23 -33.01 -14.12
CA ASN A 521 47.46 -34.01 -14.89
C ASN A 521 47.00 -33.40 -16.22
N ILE A 522 47.43 -34.07 -17.30
CA ILE A 522 46.93 -34.09 -18.69
C ILE A 522 46.01 -32.92 -19.08
N ALA A 523 46.57 -32.01 -19.89
CA ALA A 523 45.88 -30.86 -20.47
C ALA A 523 44.69 -31.28 -21.36
N ALA A 524 43.48 -31.18 -20.83
CA ALA A 524 42.30 -30.93 -21.67
C ALA A 524 42.46 -29.54 -22.28
N GLN A 525 42.62 -29.44 -23.59
CA GLN A 525 42.69 -28.13 -24.26
C GLN A 525 41.40 -27.35 -23.95
N PRO A 526 41.48 -26.11 -23.45
CA PRO A 526 40.29 -25.28 -23.25
C PRO A 526 39.65 -25.01 -24.62
N PHE A 527 38.41 -25.49 -24.81
CA PHE A 527 37.67 -25.30 -26.05
C PHE A 527 37.45 -23.80 -26.30
N ARG A 528 38.02 -23.28 -27.39
CA ARG A 528 37.86 -21.90 -27.85
C ARG A 528 36.79 -21.83 -28.94
N GLY A 529 35.79 -20.98 -28.73
CA GLY A 529 34.76 -20.69 -29.71
C GLY A 529 33.36 -21.02 -29.22
N LEU A 530 32.35 -20.71 -30.03
CA LEU A 530 30.96 -21.14 -29.85
C LEU A 530 30.81 -22.58 -30.35
N ARG A 531 30.00 -23.40 -29.68
CA ARG A 531 29.61 -24.73 -30.19
C ARG A 531 28.75 -24.56 -31.44
N GLU A 532 28.73 -25.54 -32.33
CA GLU A 532 28.00 -25.48 -33.60
C GLU A 532 26.50 -25.19 -33.38
N ASP A 533 25.92 -25.81 -32.35
CA ASP A 533 24.57 -25.60 -31.84
C ASP A 533 24.34 -24.21 -31.21
N GLU A 534 25.38 -23.56 -30.67
CA GLU A 534 25.30 -22.16 -30.20
C GLU A 534 25.34 -21.17 -31.38
N VAL A 535 26.09 -21.50 -32.44
CA VAL A 535 26.17 -20.69 -33.67
C VAL A 535 24.88 -20.79 -34.47
N LEU A 536 24.33 -21.99 -34.64
CA LEU A 536 23.10 -22.22 -35.41
C LEU A 536 21.86 -21.58 -34.79
N ASN A 537 21.79 -21.46 -33.45
CA ASN A 537 20.66 -20.82 -32.77
C ASN A 537 20.81 -19.29 -32.65
N SER A 538 22.04 -18.76 -32.68
CA SER A 538 22.30 -17.32 -32.45
C SER A 538 22.30 -16.44 -33.71
N PHE A 539 22.21 -17.03 -34.92
CA PHE A 539 22.28 -16.29 -36.19
C PHE A 539 21.05 -16.49 -37.06
#